data_AF-A0A7J9XH57-F1
#
_entry.id   AF-A0A7J9XH57-F1
#
_cell.length_a   1.000
_cell.length_b   1.000
_cell.length_c   1.000
_cell.angle_alpha   90.00
_cell.angle_beta   90.00
_cell.angle_gamma   90.00
#
_symmetry.space_group_name_H-M   'P 1'
#
loop_
_entity.id
_entity.type
_entity.pdbx_description
1 polymer ?
#
loop_
_entity_poly.entity_id
_entity_poly.type
_entity_poly.pdbx_seq_one_letter_code
_entity_poly.pdbx_strand_id
1 'polypeptide(L)' 'MNASDVPKQEPYLLVSPEALRATVESIFESVGFPSTDARRSADALVAADLRGVESHGVSKDLSEIE' A
#
# COMPACT_ATOMS: atom_id res chain seq x y z
N MET A 1 -28.75 16.08 -8.43
CA MET A 1 -27.83 15.04 -7.91
C MET A 1 -28.55 14.36 -6.77
N ASN A 2 -28.87 13.08 -6.90
CA ASN A 2 -29.52 12.33 -5.83
C ASN A 2 -28.44 11.92 -4.83
N ALA A 3 -28.79 11.81 -3.54
CA ALA A 3 -27.85 11.41 -2.48
C ALA A 3 -27.21 10.02 -2.74
N SER A 4 -27.80 9.22 -3.63
CA SER A 4 -27.28 7.92 -4.08
C SER A 4 -26.11 8.00 -5.08
N ASP A 5 -25.80 9.19 -5.63
CA ASP A 5 -24.71 9.41 -6.59
C ASP A 5 -23.37 9.78 -5.90
N VAL A 6 -23.34 9.83 -4.57
CA VAL A 6 -22.11 10.09 -3.80
C VAL A 6 -21.33 8.78 -3.69
N PRO A 7 -20.08 8.70 -4.19
CA PRO A 7 -19.24 7.53 -3.99
C PRO A 7 -19.12 7.27 -2.48
N LYS A 8 -19.49 6.07 -2.03
CA LYS A 8 -19.25 5.66 -0.65
C LYS A 8 -17.74 5.63 -0.47
N GLN A 9 -17.21 6.50 0.39
CA GLN A 9 -15.82 6.43 0.75
C GLN A 9 -15.64 5.21 1.65
N GLU A 10 -14.81 4.26 1.21
CA GLU A 10 -14.38 3.17 2.06
C GLU A 10 -13.63 3.74 3.27
N PRO A 11 -13.82 3.20 4.48
CA PRO A 11 -13.18 3.72 5.68
C PRO A 11 -11.66 3.52 5.59
N TYR A 12 -10.89 4.61 5.72
CA TYR A 12 -9.44 4.54 5.82
C TYR A 12 -9.00 4.05 7.20
N LEU A 13 -8.05 3.12 7.23
CA LEU A 13 -7.38 2.67 8.45
C LEU A 13 -6.00 3.33 8.56
N LEU A 14 -5.74 4.01 9.67
CA LEU A 14 -4.41 4.55 9.97
C LEU A 14 -3.51 3.44 10.50
N VAL A 15 -2.36 3.27 9.85
CA VAL A 15 -1.34 2.28 10.21
C VAL A 15 0.02 2.96 10.40
N SER A 16 0.89 2.36 11.22
CA SER A 16 2.26 2.86 11.37
C SER A 16 3.05 2.65 10.06
N PRO A 17 3.77 3.67 9.55
CA PRO A 17 4.61 3.53 8.37
C PRO A 17 5.72 2.47 8.54
N GLU A 18 6.26 2.34 9.76
CA GLU A 18 7.32 1.39 10.07
C GLU A 18 6.79 -0.04 10.05
N ALA A 19 5.61 -0.26 10.62
CA ALA A 19 4.93 -1.55 10.61
C ALA A 19 4.52 -1.94 9.18
N LEU A 20 4.04 -0.97 8.40
CA LEU A 20 3.68 -1.19 7.00
C LEU A 20 4.91 -1.57 6.17
N ARG A 21 6.02 -0.83 6.31
CA ARG A 21 7.28 -1.16 5.62
C ARG A 21 7.75 -2.58 5.95
N ALA A 22 7.79 -2.93 7.24
CA ALA A 22 8.24 -4.26 7.67
C ALA A 22 7.35 -5.38 7.13
N THR A 23 6.03 -5.16 7.07
CA THR A 23 5.07 -6.11 6.49
C THR A 23 5.34 -6.31 5.00
N VAL A 24 5.48 -5.22 4.24
CA VAL A 24 5.72 -5.27 2.79
C VAL A 24 7.08 -5.89 2.47
N GLU A 25 8.13 -5.55 3.24
CA GLU A 25 9.46 -6.15 3.12
C GLU A 25 9.38 -7.67 3.33
N SER A 26 8.71 -8.13 4.38
CA SER A 26 8.51 -9.57 4.65
C SER A 26 7.74 -10.27 3.53
N ILE A 27 6.77 -9.61 2.89
CA ILE A 27 6.04 -10.17 1.74
C ILE A 27 7.01 -10.39 0.57
N PHE A 28 7.82 -9.38 0.20
CA PHE A 28 8.79 -9.52 -0.88
C PHE A 28 9.83 -10.60 -0.60
N GLU A 29 10.35 -10.68 0.62
CA GLU A 29 11.26 -11.74 1.02
C GLU A 29 10.61 -13.13 0.91
N SER A 30 9.33 -13.26 1.30
CA SER A 30 8.61 -14.53 1.24
C SER A 30 8.42 -15.07 -0.18
N VAL A 31 8.40 -14.17 -1.18
CA VAL A 31 8.32 -14.53 -2.61
C VAL A 31 9.70 -14.61 -3.28
N GLY A 32 10.79 -14.55 -2.50
CA GLY A 32 12.15 -14.84 -2.95
C GLY A 32 13.00 -13.62 -3.33
N PHE A 33 12.57 -12.39 -3.00
CA PHE A 33 13.42 -11.22 -3.22
C PHE A 33 14.62 -11.23 -2.25
N PRO A 34 15.81 -10.80 -2.68
CA PRO A 34 16.91 -10.49 -1.76
C PRO A 34 16.48 -9.39 -0.77
N SER A 35 16.87 -9.50 0.50
CA SER A 35 16.49 -8.53 1.55
C SER A 35 16.77 -7.07 1.20
N THR A 36 17.85 -6.79 0.46
CA THR A 36 18.14 -5.42 0.02
C THR A 36 17.11 -4.89 -0.98
N ASP A 37 16.62 -5.74 -1.88
CA ASP A 37 15.65 -5.36 -2.91
C ASP A 37 14.22 -5.34 -2.33
N ALA A 38 13.91 -6.26 -1.41
CA ALA A 38 12.68 -6.26 -0.63
C ALA A 38 12.53 -4.95 0.16
N ARG A 39 13.57 -4.55 0.90
CA ARG A 39 13.60 -3.30 1.66
C ARG A 39 13.42 -2.07 0.76
N ARG A 40 14.14 -2.00 -0.36
CA ARG A 40 14.03 -0.87 -1.31
C ARG A 40 12.64 -0.76 -1.91
N SER A 41 12.03 -1.88 -2.25
CA SER A 41 10.66 -1.92 -2.78
C SER A 41 9.65 -1.45 -1.72
N ALA A 42 9.77 -1.94 -0.49
CA ALA A 42 8.93 -1.52 0.63
C ALA A 42 9.08 -0.02 0.93
N ASP A 43 10.31 0.50 0.96
CA ASP A 43 10.59 1.92 1.14
C ASP A 43 9.90 2.78 0.07
N ALA A 44 9.96 2.37 -1.20
CA ALA A 44 9.36 3.11 -2.30
C ALA A 44 7.83 3.17 -2.22
N LEU A 45 7.17 2.04 -1.90
CA LEU A 45 5.72 1.97 -1.78
C LEU A 45 5.22 2.79 -0.59
N VAL A 46 5.81 2.62 0.59
CA VAL A 46 5.43 3.39 1.79
C VAL A 46 5.72 4.88 1.61
N ALA A 47 6.80 5.23 0.93
CA ALA A 47 7.11 6.60 0.57
C ALA A 47 6.05 7.24 -0.34
N ALA A 48 5.42 6.47 -1.22
CA ALA A 48 4.32 6.94 -2.06
C ALA A 48 3.04 7.15 -1.24
N ASP A 49 2.69 6.23 -0.34
CA ASP A 49 1.54 6.39 0.57
C ASP A 49 1.67 7.62 1.46
N LEU A 50 2.84 7.84 2.07
CA LEU A 50 3.11 9.01 2.91
C LEU A 50 3.01 10.34 2.15
N ARG A 51 3.16 10.32 0.82
CA ARG A 51 3.04 11.48 -0.06
C ARG A 51 1.64 11.62 -0.66
N GLY A 52 0.72 10.70 -0.36
CA GLY A 52 -0.63 10.68 -0.93
C GLY A 52 -0.67 10.27 -2.40
N VAL A 53 0.35 9.55 -2.90
CA VAL A 53 0.39 9.02 -4.27
C VAL A 53 -0.07 7.56 -4.25
N GLU A 54 -1.34 7.35 -3.92
CA GLU A 54 -1.94 6.03 -3.66
C GLU A 54 -1.76 5.04 -4.82
N SER A 55 -1.81 5.53 -6.07
CA SER A 55 -1.62 4.69 -7.28
C SER A 55 -0.25 4.03 -7.38
N HIS A 56 0.73 4.49 -6.60
CA HIS A 56 2.08 3.95 -6.53
C HIS A 56 2.43 3.46 -5.11
N GLY A 57 1.43 3.43 -4.21
CA GLY A 57 1.56 2.97 -2.83
C GLY A 57 1.42 1.46 -2.69
N VAL A 58 1.29 0.98 -1.44
CA VAL A 58 1.16 -0.47 -1.16
C VAL A 58 -0.11 -1.09 -1.74
N SER A 59 -1.13 -0.27 -2.02
CA SER A 59 -2.41 -0.70 -2.62
C SER A 59 -2.38 -0.73 -4.14
N LYS A 60 -1.23 -0.46 -4.77
CA LYS A 60 -1.05 -0.65 -6.20
C LYS A 60 -1.40 -2.11 -6.55
N ASP A 61 -2.43 -2.27 -7.38
CA ASP A 61 -3.01 -3.55 -7.84
C ASP A 61 -3.93 -4.32 -6.85
N LEU A 62 -4.25 -3.78 -5.66
CA LEU A 62 -5.27 -4.40 -4.78
C LEU A 62 -6.72 -4.19 -5.26
N SER A 63 -6.94 -3.33 -6.26
CA SER A 63 -8.28 -3.07 -6.81
C SER A 63 -8.84 -4.19 -7.70
N GLU A 64 -8.05 -5.24 -7.98
CA GLU A 64 -8.47 -6.36 -8.84
C GLU A 64 -8.75 -7.67 -8.08
N ILE A 65 -8.67 -7.67 -6.75
CA ILE A 65 -9.01 -8.82 -5.91
C ILE A 65 -10.36 -8.56 -5.23
N GLU A 66 -11.45 -8.93 -5.92
CA GLU A 66 -12.78 -9.17 -5.31
C GLU A 66 -12.89 -10.63 -4.81
#